data_AF-A0A1H6EER3-F1
#
_entry.id   AF-A0A1H6EER3-F1
#
_cell.length_a   1.000
_cell.length_b   1.000
_cell.length_c   1.000
_cell.angle_alpha   90.00
_cell.angle_beta   90.00
_cell.angle_gamma   90.00
#
_symmetry.space_group_name_H-M   'P 1'
#
loop_
_entity.id
_entity.type
_entity.pdbx_description
1 polymer ?
#
loop_
_entity_poly.entity_id
_entity_poly.type
_entity_poly.pdbx_seq_one_letter_code
_entity_poly.pdbx_strand_id
1 'polypeptide(L)'
;MRVDEFDAKPGIPAPRHLPIDGYEHLPQVAIEARVDSLDRDQVEALLHYETEHTARTPVLRLLTRRLRDLRADAESEDTPGGYGPPPRRTIPGADAP
;
A
#
# COMPACT_ATOMS: atom_id res chain seq x y z
N MET A 1 12.17 20.25 -25.07
CA MET A 1 12.93 19.88 -23.86
C MET A 1 11.97 19.82 -22.69
N ARG A 2 11.50 18.63 -22.33
CA ARG A 2 11.36 18.18 -20.95
C ARG A 2 11.62 16.69 -21.00
N VAL A 3 12.84 16.36 -20.60
CA VAL A 3 13.20 15.03 -20.14
C VAL A 3 12.53 14.95 -18.78
N ASP A 4 11.35 14.34 -18.72
CA ASP A 4 10.83 13.88 -17.43
C ASP A 4 11.78 12.76 -17.02
N GLU A 5 12.72 13.17 -16.18
CA GLU A 5 13.87 12.43 -15.67
C GLU A 5 13.36 11.28 -14.83
N PHE A 6 12.96 10.22 -15.53
CA PHE A 6 12.59 8.91 -14.99
C PHE A 6 13.85 8.14 -14.54
N ASP A 7 14.80 8.85 -13.92
CA ASP A 7 16.06 8.33 -13.39
C ASP A 7 16.08 8.42 -11.86
N ALA A 8 15.08 7.82 -11.23
CA ALA A 8 15.25 7.32 -9.87
C ALA A 8 15.18 5.80 -9.95
N LYS A 9 16.32 5.17 -10.24
CA LYS A 9 16.48 3.77 -9.84
C LYS A 9 16.20 3.72 -8.34
N PRO A 10 15.22 2.95 -7.84
CA PRO A 10 15.07 2.78 -6.42
C PRO A 10 16.30 1.99 -5.97
N GLY A 11 17.28 2.74 -5.43
CA GLY A 11 18.44 2.15 -4.80
C GLY A 11 17.92 1.29 -3.67
N ILE A 12 18.08 -0.02 -3.81
CA ILE A 12 17.73 -1.01 -2.79
C ILE A 12 18.30 -0.47 -1.47
N PRO A 13 17.47 -0.08 -0.48
CA PRO A 13 18.00 0.48 0.74
C PRO A 13 18.84 -0.60 1.42
N ALA A 14 20.10 -0.27 1.71
CA ALA A 14 20.92 -1.10 2.58
C ALA A 14 20.16 -1.32 3.91
N PRO A 15 20.31 -2.47 4.61
CA PRO A 15 19.49 -2.87 5.76
C PRO A 15 19.39 -1.85 6.92
N ARG A 16 20.20 -0.78 6.92
CA ARG A 16 20.15 0.35 7.86
C ARG A 16 19.21 1.50 7.44
N HIS A 17 18.51 1.38 6.31
CA HIS A 17 17.63 2.39 5.72
C HIS A 17 16.20 1.87 5.51
N LEU A 18 15.72 0.99 6.38
CA LEU A 18 14.31 0.64 6.34
C LEU A 18 13.46 1.89 6.58
N PRO A 19 12.33 2.07 5.88
CA PRO A 19 11.47 3.24 6.03
C PRO A 19 10.79 3.30 7.41
N ILE A 20 10.85 2.21 8.18
CA ILE A 20 10.34 2.14 9.55
C ILE A 20 11.48 1.75 10.49
N ASP A 21 11.77 2.62 11.45
CA ASP A 21 12.75 2.34 12.50
C ASP A 21 12.32 1.16 13.38
N GLY A 22 13.25 0.23 13.62
CA GLY A 22 13.01 -0.95 14.45
C GLY A 22 11.96 -1.92 13.91
N TYR A 23 11.66 -1.86 12.61
CA TYR A 23 10.61 -2.62 11.92
C TYR A 23 10.55 -4.12 12.28
N GLU A 24 11.71 -4.75 12.41
CA GLU A 24 11.87 -6.18 12.73
C GLU A 24 11.31 -6.56 14.11
N HIS A 25 11.25 -5.60 15.04
CA HIS A 25 10.75 -5.80 16.39
C HIS A 25 9.31 -5.31 16.57
N LEU A 26 8.72 -4.68 15.55
CA LEU A 26 7.38 -4.14 15.67
C LEU A 26 6.31 -5.25 15.65
N PRO A 27 5.28 -5.14 16.52
CA PRO A 27 4.10 -5.98 16.42
C PRO A 27 3.29 -5.63 15.17
N GLN A 28 2.53 -6.60 14.64
CA GLN A 28 1.74 -6.43 13.41
C GLN A 28 0.85 -5.17 13.43
N VAL A 29 0.13 -4.92 14.53
CA VAL A 29 -0.72 -3.73 14.69
C VAL A 29 0.06 -2.41 14.52
N ALA A 30 1.30 -2.36 14.99
CA ALA A 30 2.13 -1.15 14.85
C ALA A 30 2.65 -0.97 13.42
N ILE A 31 2.80 -2.06 12.66
CA ILE A 31 3.16 -2.05 11.25
C ILE A 31 1.98 -1.57 10.42
N GLU A 32 0.77 -2.09 10.66
CA GLU A 32 -0.48 -1.69 9.98
C GLU A 32 -0.67 -0.17 9.99
N ALA A 33 -0.56 0.46 11.16
CA ALA A 33 -0.72 1.91 11.30
C ALA A 33 0.32 2.74 10.53
N ARG A 34 1.48 2.17 10.19
CA ARG A 34 2.56 2.86 9.48
C ARG A 34 2.47 2.65 7.97
N VAL A 35 2.14 1.43 7.55
CA VAL A 35 2.03 1.03 6.14
C VAL A 35 1.04 1.90 5.36
N ASP A 36 0.00 2.41 6.02
CA ASP A 36 -0.97 3.33 5.39
C ASP A 36 -0.32 4.65 4.93
N SER A 37 0.68 5.15 5.66
CA SER A 37 1.40 6.38 5.31
C SER A 37 2.57 6.20 4.34
N LEU A 38 2.92 4.95 4.00
CA LEU A 38 4.05 4.67 3.12
C LEU A 38 3.67 4.79 1.65
N ASP A 39 4.63 5.24 0.85
CA ASP A 39 4.54 5.21 -0.60
C ASP A 39 4.95 3.84 -1.18
N ARG A 40 4.76 3.71 -2.50
CA ARG A 40 4.97 2.44 -3.21
C ARG A 40 6.37 1.89 -3.02
N ASP A 41 7.39 2.72 -3.15
CA ASP A 41 8.79 2.27 -3.14
C ASP A 41 9.19 1.83 -1.73
N GLN A 42 8.69 2.54 -0.70
CA GLN A 42 8.85 2.15 0.69
C GLN A 42 8.18 0.80 1.00
N VAL A 43 6.98 0.55 0.48
CA VAL A 43 6.29 -0.74 0.66
C VAL A 43 7.02 -1.87 -0.07
N GLU A 44 7.52 -1.64 -1.29
CA GLU A 44 8.31 -2.63 -2.05
C GLU A 44 9.62 -2.98 -1.30
N ALA A 45 10.30 -2.00 -0.70
CA ALA A 45 11.50 -2.23 0.11
C ALA A 45 11.22 -3.10 1.35
N LEU A 46 10.13 -2.82 2.08
CA LEU A 46 9.73 -3.62 3.23
C LEU A 46 9.33 -5.05 2.84
N LEU A 47 8.70 -5.23 1.68
CA LEU A 47 8.31 -6.54 1.18
C LEU A 47 9.56 -7.38 0.89
N HIS A 48 10.56 -6.81 0.22
CA HIS A 48 11.84 -7.46 -0.03
C HIS A 48 12.54 -7.85 1.28
N TYR A 49 12.65 -6.90 2.22
CA TYR A 49 13.26 -7.15 3.52
C TYR A 49 12.56 -8.31 4.26
N GLU A 50 11.23 -8.30 4.33
CA GLU A 50 10.48 -9.37 4.97
C GLU A 50 10.72 -10.72 4.30
N THR A 51 10.68 -10.80 2.97
CA THR A 51 10.90 -12.07 2.28
C THR A 51 12.28 -12.66 2.53
N GLU A 52 13.30 -11.84 2.75
CA GLU A 52 14.67 -12.28 2.98
C GLU A 52 15.00 -12.60 4.44
N HIS A 53 14.35 -11.95 5.41
CA HIS A 53 14.80 -11.98 6.81
C HIS A 53 13.87 -12.74 7.75
N THR A 54 12.56 -12.44 7.74
CA THR A 54 11.61 -12.98 8.75
C THR A 54 10.46 -13.77 8.13
N ALA A 55 10.06 -13.41 6.91
CA ALA A 55 8.98 -14.01 6.14
C ALA A 55 7.67 -14.13 6.94
N ARG A 56 7.30 -13.09 7.69
CA ARG A 56 6.07 -13.10 8.49
C ARG A 56 4.84 -13.09 7.57
N THR A 57 4.18 -14.23 7.41
CA THR A 57 3.02 -14.38 6.52
C THR A 57 1.95 -13.28 6.67
N PRO A 58 1.53 -12.88 7.90
CA PRO A 58 0.54 -11.81 8.05
C PRO A 58 1.04 -10.46 7.51
N VAL A 59 2.31 -10.15 7.72
CA VAL A 59 2.95 -8.89 7.31
C VAL A 59 3.19 -8.87 5.80
N LEU A 60 3.64 -9.98 5.21
CA LEU A 60 3.77 -10.12 3.76
C LEU A 60 2.43 -9.89 3.04
N ARG A 61 1.33 -10.46 3.56
CA ARG A 61 -0.01 -10.23 3.00
C ARG A 61 -0.44 -8.77 3.10
N LEU A 62 -0.18 -8.13 4.24
CA LEU A 62 -0.47 -6.72 4.46
C LEU A 62 0.26 -5.83 3.44
N LEU A 63 1.58 -5.99 3.32
CA LEU A 63 2.43 -5.23 2.40
C LEU A 63 2.03 -5.46 0.94
N THR A 64 1.76 -6.73 0.57
CA THR A 64 1.31 -7.08 -0.78
C THR A 64 -0.02 -6.42 -1.12
N ARG A 65 -0.97 -6.39 -0.17
CA ARG A 65 -2.26 -5.71 -0.35
C ARG A 65 -2.06 -4.21 -0.54
N ARG A 66 -1.30 -3.56 0.34
CA ARG A 66 -1.04 -2.11 0.23
C ARG A 66 -0.41 -1.75 -1.10
N LEU A 67 0.55 -2.54 -1.57
CA LEU A 67 1.19 -2.35 -2.86
C LEU A 67 0.22 -2.45 -4.04
N ARG A 68 -0.74 -3.38 -3.96
CA ARG A 68 -1.81 -3.50 -4.96
C ARG A 68 -2.72 -2.27 -4.95
N ASP A 69 -3.12 -1.80 -3.77
CA ASP A 69 -3.99 -0.63 -3.61
C ASP A 69 -3.30 0.61 -4.18
N LEU A 70 -2.03 0.86 -3.85
CA LEU A 70 -1.24 1.97 -4.40
C LEU A 70 -1.10 1.94 -5.93
N ARG A 71 -1.02 0.75 -6.54
CA ARG A 71 -0.98 0.60 -8.00
C ARG A 71 -2.33 0.90 -8.63
N ALA A 72 -3.43 0.49 -7.99
CA ALA A 72 -4.78 0.77 -8.46
C ALA A 72 -5.14 2.26 -8.31
N ASP A 73 -4.66 2.91 -7.24
CA ASP A 73 -4.83 4.33 -7.02
C ASP A 73 -4.10 5.13 -8.13
N ALA A 74 -2.85 4.77 -8.44
CA ALA A 74 -2.10 5.40 -9.54
C ALA A 74 -2.81 5.26 -10.91
N GLU A 75 -3.37 4.08 -11.22
CA GLU A 75 -4.16 3.85 -12.44
C GLU A 75 -5.46 4.68 -12.46
N SER A 76 -6.06 4.92 -11.29
CA SER A 76 -7.29 5.69 -11.15
C SER A 76 -7.07 7.20 -11.31
N GLU A 77 -5.91 7.71 -10.93
CA GLU A 77 -5.53 9.13 -11.15
C GLU A 77 -5.35 9.44 -12.65
N ASP A 78 -4.91 8.46 -13.46
CA ASP A 78 -4.76 8.62 -14.92
C ASP A 78 -6.08 8.48 -15.70
N THR A 79 -7.18 8.10 -15.05
CA THR A 79 -8.52 8.01 -15.66
C THR A 79 -9.45 9.04 -15.03
N PRO A 80 -9.88 10.11 -15.74
CA PRO A 80 -10.93 10.99 -15.25
C PRO A 80 -12.28 10.25 -15.32
N GLY A 81 -12.56 9.42 -14.31
CA GLY A 81 -13.63 8.42 -14.38
C GLY A 81 -14.09 7.86 -13.03
N GLY A 82 -14.34 8.76 -12.08
CA GLY A 82 -15.23 8.63 -10.91
C GLY A 82 -15.56 7.26 -10.31
N TYR A 83 -15.04 7.01 -9.11
CA TYR A 83 -15.73 6.20 -8.10
C TYR A 83 -16.57 7.11 -7.20
N GLY A 84 -17.83 7.32 -7.60
CA GLY A 84 -18.84 7.90 -6.71
C GLY A 84 -19.14 6.99 -5.52
N PRO A 85 -19.76 7.52 -4.44
CA PRO A 85 -20.06 6.77 -3.23
C PRO A 85 -20.93 5.52 -3.52
N PRO A 86 -20.85 4.47 -2.69
CA PRO A 86 -21.53 3.21 -2.95
C PRO A 86 -23.05 3.43 -3.07
N PRO A 87 -23.75 2.70 -3.97
CA PRO A 87 -25.19 2.83 -4.10
C PRO A 87 -25.84 2.49 -2.75
N ARG A 88 -26.63 3.44 -2.24
CA ARG A 88 -27.45 3.23 -1.04
C ARG A 88 -28.41 2.09 -1.34
N ARG A 89 -28.19 0.92 -0.73
CA ARG A 89 -29.15 -0.19 -0.76
C ARG A 89 -30.44 0.28 -0.10
N THR A 90 -31.39 0.75 -0.91
CA THR A 90 -32.79 0.85 -0.49
C THR A 90 -33.34 -0.57 -0.47
N ILE A 91 -33.66 -1.08 0.71
CA ILE A 91 -34.38 -2.35 0.86
C ILE A 91 -35.82 -2.07 0.40
N PRO A 92 -36.32 -2.71 -0.68
CA PRO A 92 -37.72 -2.59 -1.07
C PRO A 92 -38.56 -3.43 -0.10
N GLY A 93 -39.53 -2.81 0.59
CA GLY A 93 -40.52 -3.54 1.39
C GLY A 93 -40.82 -3.00 2.80
N ALA A 94 -40.53 -1.73 3.10
CA ALA A 94 -40.91 -1.11 4.37
C ALA A 94 -42.19 -0.24 4.26
N ASP A 95 -43.05 -0.51 3.29
CA ASP A 95 -44.42 -0.01 3.27
C ASP A 95 -45.34 -1.16 2.85
N ALA A 96 -45.91 -1.82 3.85
CA ALA A 96 -47.15 -2.58 3.71
C ALA A 96 -48.20 -1.88 4.59
N PRO A 97 -49.41 -1.62 4.06
CA PRO A 97 -50.47 -0.89 4.76
C PRO A 97 -51.08 -1.67 5.94
#